data_AF-A0A438CXC2-F1
#
_entry.id   AF-A0A438CXC2-F1
#
_cell.length_a   1.000
_cell.length_b   1.000
_cell.length_c   1.000
_cell.angle_alpha   90.00
_cell.angle_beta   90.00
_cell.angle_gamma   90.00
#
_symmetry.space_group_name_H-M   'P 1'
#
loop_
_entity.id
_entity.type
_entity.pdbx_description
1 polymer ?
#
loop_
_entity_poly.entity_id
_entity_poly.type
_entity_poly.pdbx_seq_one_letter_code
_entity_poly.pdbx_strand_id
1 'polypeptide(L)'
;MENRGKEKELLDSYVSFVYGLKNLKSQDEVAVDAIKHALKALRKRHLLEEGAHAPAIVALSKPFIYQGSEWKDKAENLEVELQQCYRAQARLSEQLVVEVAECRASKALVQEKEAIINDIQNELTKTRDECLQLKVIVEEKTKALELVMSENQELKAQLQEMTVKAKNIEAENKMLIDRWMLQKMQEAEHLNEANALYQDFKDQLKASGIAQLARQQVDGVVRQSEEGAQYYGESTVPNTFKMWDTNTGSLTRTLYGCVGSVLDLAITHDNRSIIAASSSNNLCVWDVNSGRIRHTLTGHMDKVCSVDVSKISSRHVASAAYDRTIKVWDLQKGYCINTIIFHSNCNALCFSTDGQTICSGHVDGNLRLWDIQTGKLLSEVAAHSLAITSISLSRNGSVVLTSGRDNLHNLFDMRSLEVCGTLRANGNRVASNWSRSCISADDNYVAAGSTDGSVHIWSILTAEIVSTLKEHTASVLSCSWSGLGKPLASSDKSGIVYTWT
;
A
#
# COMPACT_ATOMS: atom_id res chain seq x y z
N MET A 1 -108.24 -127.92 -129.68
CA MET A 1 -109.27 -128.71 -128.98
C MET A 1 -109.11 -128.42 -127.51
N GLU A 2 -109.91 -127.54 -126.92
CA GLU A 2 -111.33 -127.71 -126.59
C GLU A 2 -111.43 -127.86 -125.08
N ASN A 3 -111.97 -126.82 -124.46
CA ASN A 3 -112.71 -126.77 -123.21
C ASN A 3 -112.82 -128.09 -122.44
N ARG A 4 -112.38 -128.06 -121.18
CA ARG A 4 -113.21 -128.40 -120.01
C ARG A 4 -112.73 -127.49 -118.86
N GLY A 5 -113.43 -126.44 -118.46
CA GLY A 5 -114.87 -126.29 -118.46
C GLY A 5 -115.46 -127.21 -117.40
N LYS A 6 -115.50 -126.68 -116.16
CA LYS A 6 -116.67 -126.60 -115.28
C LYS A 6 -116.25 -126.74 -113.80
N GLU A 7 -116.93 -125.93 -112.99
CA GLU A 7 -117.01 -125.98 -111.53
C GLU A 7 -115.78 -125.39 -110.80
N LYS A 8 -115.89 -124.40 -109.91
CA LYS A 8 -117.03 -123.94 -109.11
C LYS A 8 -116.72 -122.52 -108.60
N GLU A 9 -117.62 -121.59 -108.87
CA GLU A 9 -117.95 -120.54 -107.91
C GLU A 9 -118.48 -121.22 -106.63
N LEU A 10 -118.17 -120.60 -105.49
CA LEU A 10 -118.46 -121.02 -104.11
C LEU A 10 -117.50 -122.09 -103.56
N LEU A 11 -116.36 -121.63 -103.01
CA LEU A 11 -115.85 -122.04 -101.69
C LEU A 11 -114.58 -121.22 -101.31
N ASP A 12 -114.64 -120.64 -100.10
CA ASP A 12 -113.54 -120.22 -99.22
C ASP A 12 -112.87 -118.85 -99.50
N SER A 13 -113.19 -117.74 -98.82
CA SER A 13 -113.64 -117.49 -97.44
C SER A 13 -112.79 -118.07 -96.30
N TYR A 14 -111.61 -118.67 -96.55
CA TYR A 14 -110.79 -119.20 -95.45
C TYR A 14 -109.26 -119.09 -95.58
N VAL A 15 -108.71 -118.27 -96.49
CA VAL A 15 -107.24 -118.04 -96.56
C VAL A 15 -106.87 -116.56 -96.35
N SER A 16 -107.44 -116.02 -95.28
CA SER A 16 -107.12 -114.74 -94.64
C SER A 16 -105.87 -114.81 -93.73
N PHE A 17 -104.77 -115.51 -94.07
CA PHE A 17 -103.72 -115.73 -93.04
C PHE A 17 -102.23 -115.89 -93.41
N VAL A 18 -101.69 -115.68 -94.63
CA VAL A 18 -100.24 -116.04 -94.81
C VAL A 18 -99.29 -115.09 -95.60
N TYR A 19 -99.67 -114.04 -96.34
CA TYR A 19 -98.64 -113.21 -97.00
C TYR A 19 -98.85 -111.69 -96.89
N GLY A 20 -99.05 -111.22 -95.67
CA GLY A 20 -98.71 -109.86 -95.25
C GLY A 20 -97.45 -109.89 -94.39
N LEU A 21 -96.26 -109.68 -94.97
CA LEU A 21 -95.00 -109.47 -94.23
C LEU A 21 -93.85 -109.02 -95.16
N LYS A 22 -93.10 -108.00 -94.68
CA LYS A 22 -91.89 -107.30 -95.19
C LYS A 22 -92.19 -106.02 -96.00
N ASN A 23 -91.88 -104.79 -95.57
CA ASN A 23 -91.14 -104.23 -94.43
C ASN A 23 -91.67 -102.79 -94.20
N LEU A 24 -92.48 -102.57 -93.17
CA LEU A 24 -92.74 -101.24 -92.60
C LEU A 24 -91.83 -101.07 -91.37
N LYS A 25 -91.07 -99.97 -91.32
CA LYS A 25 -90.38 -99.53 -90.10
C LYS A 25 -91.41 -99.20 -89.02
N SER A 26 -91.19 -99.71 -87.80
CA SER A 26 -92.13 -99.64 -86.67
C SER A 26 -92.27 -98.24 -86.06
N GLN A 27 -93.45 -97.92 -85.51
CA GLN A 27 -93.79 -96.65 -84.83
C GLN A 27 -92.89 -96.31 -83.61
N ASP A 28 -92.19 -97.29 -83.04
CA ASP A 28 -91.31 -97.11 -81.88
C ASP A 28 -90.05 -96.29 -82.19
N GLU A 29 -89.49 -96.40 -83.41
CA GLU A 29 -88.30 -95.62 -83.79
C GLU A 29 -88.61 -94.12 -83.91
N VAL A 30 -89.81 -93.78 -84.38
CA VAL A 30 -90.26 -92.37 -84.52
C VAL A 30 -90.51 -91.75 -83.14
N ALA A 31 -91.05 -92.51 -82.18
CA ALA A 31 -91.28 -92.05 -80.81
C ALA A 31 -89.96 -91.81 -80.05
N VAL A 32 -88.99 -92.71 -80.20
CA VAL A 32 -87.66 -92.57 -79.57
C VAL A 32 -86.90 -91.37 -80.11
N ASP A 33 -86.97 -91.10 -81.42
CA ASP A 33 -86.33 -89.93 -82.01
C ASP A 33 -87.02 -88.62 -81.60
N ALA A 34 -88.35 -88.61 -81.43
CA ALA A 34 -89.06 -87.45 -80.90
C ALA A 34 -88.65 -87.12 -79.45
N ILE A 35 -88.49 -88.12 -78.58
CA ILE A 35 -88.03 -87.94 -77.19
C ILE A 35 -86.59 -87.42 -77.15
N LYS A 36 -85.69 -87.98 -77.98
CA LYS A 36 -84.31 -87.48 -78.09
C LYS A 36 -84.26 -86.03 -78.57
N HIS A 37 -85.14 -85.66 -79.50
CA HIS A 37 -85.23 -84.29 -79.98
C HIS A 37 -85.76 -83.34 -78.90
N ALA A 38 -86.76 -83.76 -78.12
CA ALA A 38 -87.29 -83.00 -76.99
C ALA A 38 -86.24 -82.81 -75.86
N LEU A 39 -85.47 -83.85 -75.52
CA LEU A 39 -84.38 -83.75 -74.55
C LEU A 39 -83.24 -82.84 -75.03
N LYS A 40 -82.89 -82.90 -76.31
CA LYS A 40 -81.92 -81.95 -76.90
C LYS A 40 -82.45 -80.52 -76.86
N ALA A 41 -83.74 -80.31 -77.10
CA ALA A 41 -84.38 -79.00 -77.01
C ALA A 41 -84.38 -78.47 -75.56
N LEU A 42 -84.68 -79.32 -74.58
CA LEU A 42 -84.65 -78.98 -73.15
C LEU A 42 -83.23 -78.64 -72.65
N ARG A 43 -82.20 -79.43 -73.03
CA ARG A 43 -80.80 -79.09 -72.71
C ARG A 43 -80.36 -77.77 -73.34
N LYS A 44 -80.74 -77.52 -74.59
CA LYS A 44 -80.48 -76.22 -75.24
C LYS A 44 -81.19 -75.08 -74.49
N ARG A 45 -82.42 -75.30 -74.03
CA ARG A 45 -83.19 -74.31 -73.26
C ARG A 45 -82.56 -74.03 -71.89
N HIS A 46 -82.10 -75.06 -71.18
CA HIS A 46 -81.42 -74.89 -69.89
C HIS A 46 -80.08 -74.14 -70.03
N LEU A 47 -79.26 -74.48 -71.05
CA LEU A 47 -78.04 -73.73 -71.36
C LEU A 47 -78.32 -72.27 -71.77
N LEU A 48 -79.44 -72.03 -72.45
CA LEU A 48 -79.90 -70.67 -72.75
C LEU A 48 -80.37 -69.93 -71.50
N GLU A 49 -80.99 -70.61 -70.54
CA GLU A 49 -81.42 -70.04 -69.24
C GLU A 49 -80.21 -69.73 -68.33
N GLU A 50 -79.24 -70.64 -68.21
CA GLU A 50 -77.97 -70.37 -67.51
C GLU A 50 -77.17 -69.22 -68.18
N GLY A 51 -77.13 -69.22 -69.51
CA GLY A 51 -76.57 -68.12 -70.30
C GLY A 51 -77.35 -66.80 -70.14
N ALA A 52 -78.65 -66.85 -69.87
CA ALA A 52 -79.48 -65.68 -69.59
C ALA A 52 -79.27 -65.13 -68.17
N HIS A 53 -78.85 -65.96 -67.21
CA HIS A 53 -78.48 -65.53 -65.86
C HIS A 53 -77.06 -64.95 -65.78
N ALA A 54 -76.15 -65.31 -66.69
CA ALA A 54 -74.78 -64.79 -66.71
C ALA A 54 -74.69 -63.23 -66.79
N PRO A 55 -75.49 -62.53 -67.63
CA PRO A 55 -75.56 -61.07 -67.60
C PRO A 55 -76.00 -60.50 -66.25
N ALA A 56 -76.92 -61.16 -65.54
CA ALA A 56 -77.39 -60.72 -64.23
C ALA A 56 -76.32 -60.90 -63.15
N ILE A 57 -75.60 -62.02 -63.16
CA ILE A 57 -74.47 -62.27 -62.23
C ILE A 57 -73.35 -61.26 -62.47
N VAL A 58 -73.01 -60.99 -63.73
CA VAL A 58 -72.00 -59.97 -64.10
C VAL A 58 -72.47 -58.55 -63.75
N ALA A 59 -73.75 -58.25 -63.95
CA ALA A 59 -74.34 -56.97 -63.57
C ALA A 59 -74.34 -56.77 -62.04
N LEU A 60 -74.50 -57.83 -61.26
CA LEU A 60 -74.40 -57.79 -59.81
C LEU A 60 -72.94 -57.75 -59.31
N SER A 61 -72.01 -58.45 -59.97
CA SER A 61 -70.60 -58.51 -59.53
C SER A 61 -69.79 -57.26 -59.87
N LYS A 62 -70.11 -56.57 -60.99
CA LYS A 62 -69.42 -55.34 -61.41
C LYS A 62 -69.45 -54.23 -60.34
N PRO A 63 -70.61 -53.90 -59.73
CA PRO A 63 -70.68 -52.97 -58.60
C PRO A 63 -69.81 -53.37 -57.41
N PHE A 64 -69.78 -54.67 -57.05
CA PHE A 64 -68.96 -55.14 -55.92
C PHE A 64 -67.45 -55.06 -56.20
N ILE A 65 -67.02 -55.37 -57.42
CA ILE A 65 -65.61 -55.25 -57.81
C ILE A 65 -65.20 -53.78 -57.89
N TYR A 66 -66.05 -52.93 -58.48
CA TYR A 66 -65.80 -51.49 -58.58
C TYR A 66 -65.76 -50.83 -57.19
N GLN A 67 -66.74 -51.12 -56.34
CA GLN A 67 -66.72 -50.66 -54.95
C GLN A 67 -65.50 -51.23 -54.21
N GLY A 68 -65.18 -52.51 -54.35
CA GLY A 68 -64.00 -53.13 -53.72
C GLY A 68 -62.69 -52.45 -54.12
N SER A 69 -62.54 -52.05 -55.39
CA SER A 69 -61.43 -51.23 -55.88
C SER A 69 -61.44 -49.83 -55.25
N GLU A 70 -62.59 -49.13 -55.23
CA GLU A 70 -62.68 -47.81 -54.58
C GLU A 70 -62.35 -47.87 -53.09
N TRP A 71 -62.82 -48.90 -52.37
CA TRP A 71 -62.53 -49.09 -50.94
C TRP A 71 -61.06 -49.41 -50.71
N LYS A 72 -60.44 -50.19 -51.60
CA LYS A 72 -59.00 -50.47 -51.54
C LYS A 72 -58.18 -49.20 -51.77
N ASP A 73 -58.49 -48.43 -52.81
CA ASP A 73 -57.79 -47.17 -53.11
C ASP A 73 -57.98 -46.16 -51.97
N LYS A 74 -59.17 -46.08 -51.37
CA LYS A 74 -59.43 -45.27 -50.16
C LYS A 74 -58.61 -45.76 -48.96
N ALA A 75 -58.50 -47.07 -48.75
CA ALA A 75 -57.72 -47.63 -47.64
C ALA A 75 -56.23 -47.35 -47.81
N GLU A 76 -55.67 -47.53 -49.01
CA GLU A 76 -54.27 -47.22 -49.31
C GLU A 76 -53.98 -45.72 -49.16
N ASN A 77 -54.88 -44.85 -49.63
CA ASN A 77 -54.76 -43.40 -49.42
C ASN A 77 -54.79 -43.01 -47.94
N LEU A 78 -55.74 -43.56 -47.16
CA LEU A 78 -55.82 -43.33 -45.72
C LEU A 78 -54.58 -43.86 -44.98
N GLU A 79 -54.00 -44.98 -45.41
CA GLU A 79 -52.76 -45.50 -44.82
C GLU A 79 -51.57 -44.56 -45.08
N VAL A 80 -51.45 -44.02 -46.29
CA VAL A 80 -50.42 -43.02 -46.63
C VAL A 80 -50.62 -41.74 -45.82
N GLU A 81 -51.84 -41.25 -45.69
CA GLU A 81 -52.15 -40.08 -44.85
C GLU A 81 -51.80 -40.34 -43.38
N LEU A 82 -52.14 -41.51 -42.84
CA LEU A 82 -51.81 -41.91 -41.48
C LEU A 82 -50.29 -41.97 -41.24
N GLN A 83 -49.53 -42.53 -42.19
CA GLN A 83 -48.06 -42.54 -42.14
C GLN A 83 -47.47 -41.13 -42.20
N GLN A 84 -48.05 -40.24 -43.02
CA GLN A 84 -47.64 -38.84 -43.06
C GLN A 84 -47.94 -38.13 -41.73
N CYS A 85 -49.10 -38.36 -41.13
CA CYS A 85 -49.45 -37.86 -39.81
C CYS A 85 -48.47 -38.32 -38.74
N TYR A 86 -48.11 -39.62 -38.71
CA TYR A 86 -47.11 -40.12 -37.75
C TYR A 86 -45.73 -39.51 -37.95
N ARG A 87 -45.29 -39.33 -39.21
CA ARG A 87 -44.02 -38.65 -39.51
C ARG A 87 -44.04 -37.19 -39.08
N ALA A 88 -45.15 -36.48 -39.29
CA ALA A 88 -45.32 -35.11 -38.83
C ALA A 88 -45.33 -35.02 -37.30
N GLN A 89 -46.03 -35.93 -36.62
CA GLN A 89 -46.07 -36.01 -35.16
C GLN A 89 -44.67 -36.30 -34.58
N ALA A 90 -43.91 -37.22 -35.17
CA ALA A 90 -42.54 -37.52 -34.76
C ALA A 90 -41.63 -36.28 -34.87
N ARG A 91 -41.67 -35.58 -36.02
CA ARG A 91 -40.90 -34.34 -36.22
C ARG A 91 -41.26 -33.24 -35.22
N LEU A 92 -42.54 -33.03 -34.97
CA LEU A 92 -43.01 -32.06 -33.98
C LEU A 92 -42.57 -32.44 -32.56
N SER A 93 -42.58 -33.74 -32.23
CA SER A 93 -42.11 -34.21 -30.92
C SER A 93 -40.60 -34.03 -30.74
N GLU A 94 -39.80 -34.28 -31.79
CA GLU A 94 -38.35 -34.02 -31.78
C GLU A 94 -38.06 -32.52 -31.61
N GLN A 95 -38.76 -31.66 -32.36
CA GLN A 95 -38.64 -30.21 -32.23
C GLN A 95 -39.01 -29.74 -30.82
N LEU A 96 -40.10 -30.25 -30.24
CA LEU A 96 -40.51 -29.91 -28.89
C LEU A 96 -39.46 -30.31 -27.85
N VAL A 97 -38.79 -31.46 -28.01
CA VAL A 97 -37.71 -31.89 -27.10
C VAL A 97 -36.52 -30.95 -27.17
N VAL A 98 -36.12 -30.52 -28.38
CA VAL A 98 -35.03 -29.55 -28.57
C VAL A 98 -35.38 -28.21 -27.92
N GLU A 99 -36.57 -27.66 -28.20
CA GLU A 99 -37.03 -26.40 -27.61
C GLU A 99 -37.13 -26.46 -26.08
N VAL A 100 -37.60 -27.59 -25.53
CA VAL A 100 -37.63 -27.79 -24.07
C VAL A 100 -36.21 -27.85 -23.49
N ALA A 101 -35.25 -28.45 -24.19
CA ALA A 101 -33.86 -28.47 -23.77
C ALA A 101 -33.24 -27.06 -23.79
N GLU A 102 -33.48 -26.28 -24.85
CA GLU A 102 -33.03 -24.89 -24.97
C GLU A 102 -33.66 -23.98 -23.91
N CYS A 103 -34.95 -24.16 -23.62
CA CYS A 103 -35.64 -23.46 -22.53
C CYS A 103 -35.04 -23.80 -21.17
N ARG A 104 -34.68 -25.06 -20.92
CA ARG A 104 -34.02 -25.48 -19.67
C ARG A 104 -32.63 -24.87 -19.53
N ALA A 105 -31.85 -24.86 -20.61
CA ALA A 105 -30.53 -24.24 -20.63
C ALA A 105 -30.62 -22.72 -20.38
N SER A 106 -31.56 -22.05 -21.05
CA SER A 106 -31.82 -20.61 -20.86
C SER A 106 -32.27 -20.31 -19.43
N LYS A 107 -33.14 -21.13 -18.84
CA LYS A 107 -33.56 -20.99 -17.45
C LYS A 107 -32.40 -21.13 -16.47
N ALA A 108 -31.51 -22.10 -16.69
CA ALA A 108 -30.32 -22.27 -15.86
C ALA A 108 -29.39 -21.05 -15.93
N LEU A 109 -29.18 -20.51 -17.14
CA LEU A 109 -28.40 -19.29 -17.33
C LEU A 109 -29.03 -18.08 -16.61
N VAL A 110 -30.35 -17.93 -16.68
CA VAL A 110 -31.05 -16.86 -15.95
C VAL A 110 -30.84 -16.99 -14.44
N GLN A 111 -30.94 -18.21 -13.88
CA GLN A 111 -30.70 -18.45 -12.46
C GLN A 111 -29.26 -18.12 -12.03
N GLU A 112 -28.27 -18.43 -12.87
CA GLU A 112 -26.88 -18.05 -12.63
C GLU A 112 -26.70 -16.52 -12.64
N LYS A 113 -27.33 -15.83 -13.60
CA LYS A 113 -27.30 -14.35 -13.65
C LYS A 113 -28.02 -13.72 -12.46
N GLU A 114 -29.14 -14.27 -12.00
CA GLU A 114 -29.83 -13.84 -10.79
C GLU A 114 -28.96 -13.99 -9.54
N ALA A 115 -28.19 -15.08 -9.41
CA ALA A 115 -27.24 -15.27 -8.32
C ALA A 115 -26.14 -14.19 -8.33
N ILE A 116 -25.54 -13.93 -9.50
CA ILE A 116 -24.52 -12.87 -9.67
C ILE A 116 -25.09 -11.49 -9.35
N ILE A 117 -26.33 -11.19 -9.75
CA ILE A 117 -26.99 -9.93 -9.43
C ILE A 117 -27.15 -9.78 -7.91
N ASN A 118 -27.54 -10.84 -7.20
CA ASN A 118 -27.66 -10.81 -5.74
C ASN A 118 -26.30 -10.58 -5.06
N ASP A 119 -25.23 -11.20 -5.55
CA ASP A 119 -23.87 -11.00 -5.04
C ASP A 119 -23.42 -9.54 -5.23
N ILE A 120 -23.63 -8.97 -6.43
CA ILE A 120 -23.32 -7.56 -6.72
C ILE A 120 -24.16 -6.62 -5.86
N GLN A 121 -25.45 -6.94 -5.62
CA GLN A 121 -26.29 -6.16 -4.72
C GLN A 121 -25.76 -6.15 -3.28
N ASN A 122 -25.25 -7.29 -2.79
CA ASN A 122 -24.64 -7.40 -1.47
C ASN A 122 -23.31 -6.62 -1.37
N GLU A 123 -22.48 -6.63 -2.41
CA GLU A 123 -21.27 -5.80 -2.46
C GLU A 123 -21.63 -4.31 -2.51
N LEU A 124 -22.67 -3.94 -3.26
CA LEU A 124 -23.14 -2.56 -3.34
C LEU A 124 -23.69 -2.04 -2.00
N THR A 125 -24.42 -2.87 -1.25
CA THR A 125 -24.90 -2.48 0.09
C THR A 125 -23.73 -2.35 1.08
N LYS A 126 -22.77 -3.28 1.05
CA LYS A 126 -21.57 -3.21 1.89
C LYS A 126 -20.74 -1.94 1.62
N THR A 127 -20.45 -1.66 0.35
CA THR A 127 -19.70 -0.44 -0.04
C THR A 127 -20.46 0.84 0.29
N ARG A 128 -21.80 0.82 0.22
CA ARG A 128 -22.64 1.93 0.66
C ARG A 128 -22.54 2.17 2.17
N ASP A 129 -22.54 1.11 2.97
CA ASP A 129 -22.39 1.21 4.43
C ASP A 129 -21.00 1.71 4.82
N GLU A 130 -19.94 1.25 4.15
CA GLU A 130 -18.57 1.76 4.30
C GLU A 130 -18.49 3.26 3.95
N CYS A 131 -19.13 3.69 2.85
CA CYS A 131 -19.22 5.10 2.49
C CYS A 131 -19.93 5.94 3.58
N LEU A 132 -20.98 5.42 4.20
CA LEU A 132 -21.70 6.10 5.28
C LEU A 132 -20.82 6.23 6.53
N GLN A 133 -20.08 5.19 6.90
CA GLN A 133 -19.15 5.25 8.03
C GLN A 133 -18.03 6.27 7.77
N LEU A 134 -17.44 6.27 6.58
CA LEU A 134 -16.43 7.25 6.20
C LEU A 134 -16.97 8.68 6.24
N LYS A 135 -18.22 8.90 5.84
CA LYS A 135 -18.86 10.22 5.93
C LYS A 135 -18.96 10.72 7.38
N VAL A 136 -19.37 9.86 8.32
CA VAL A 136 -19.44 10.22 9.75
C VAL A 136 -18.05 10.57 10.28
N ILE A 137 -17.03 9.77 9.94
CA ILE A 137 -15.65 10.04 10.36
C ILE A 137 -15.16 11.39 9.81
N VAL A 138 -15.45 11.70 8.55
CA VAL A 138 -15.08 12.99 7.96
C VAL A 138 -15.77 14.15 8.71
N GLU A 139 -17.06 14.04 9.02
CA GLU A 139 -17.79 15.07 9.79
C GLU A 139 -17.26 15.25 11.22
N GLU A 140 -16.79 14.19 11.87
CA GLU A 140 -16.12 14.28 13.18
C GLU A 140 -14.76 14.97 13.06
N LYS A 141 -13.97 14.63 12.04
CA LYS A 141 -12.66 15.24 11.80
C LYS A 141 -12.77 16.70 11.40
N THR A 142 -13.77 17.10 10.63
CA THR A 142 -13.99 18.52 10.29
C THR A 142 -14.34 19.34 11.54
N LYS A 143 -15.21 18.83 12.43
CA LYS A 143 -15.51 19.49 13.70
C LYS A 143 -14.28 19.64 14.60
N ALA A 144 -13.45 18.60 14.69
CA ALA A 144 -12.20 18.67 15.45
C ALA A 144 -11.22 19.69 14.85
N LEU A 145 -11.15 19.77 13.51
CA LEU A 145 -10.31 20.75 12.83
C LEU A 145 -10.78 22.19 13.08
N GLU A 146 -12.10 22.44 13.02
CA GLU A 146 -12.69 23.75 13.33
C GLU A 146 -12.36 24.22 14.75
N LEU A 147 -12.41 23.30 15.73
CA LEU A 147 -12.02 23.58 17.11
C LEU A 147 -10.53 23.99 17.20
N VAL A 148 -9.64 23.19 16.63
CA VAL A 148 -8.19 23.48 16.62
C VAL A 148 -7.88 24.78 15.88
N MET A 149 -8.63 25.12 14.83
CA MET A 149 -8.50 26.40 14.14
C MET A 149 -8.86 27.58 15.05
N SER A 150 -9.93 27.45 15.84
CA SER A 150 -10.33 28.49 16.80
C SER A 150 -9.28 28.70 17.91
N GLU A 151 -8.73 27.62 18.47
CA GLU A 151 -7.66 27.67 19.47
C GLU A 151 -6.39 28.33 18.91
N ASN A 152 -6.02 28.00 17.67
CA ASN A 152 -4.87 28.63 17.00
C ASN A 152 -5.08 30.13 16.75
N GLN A 153 -6.31 30.56 16.44
CA GLN A 153 -6.62 31.99 16.30
C GLN A 153 -6.47 32.73 17.62
N GLU A 154 -6.91 32.13 18.73
CA GLU A 154 -6.77 32.71 20.06
C GLU A 154 -5.29 32.81 20.49
N LEU A 155 -4.51 31.74 20.30
CA LEU A 155 -3.07 31.75 20.57
C LEU A 155 -2.33 32.79 19.73
N LYS A 156 -2.73 32.98 18.47
CA LYS A 156 -2.16 34.01 17.60
C LYS A 156 -2.46 35.42 18.10
N ALA A 157 -3.67 35.66 18.63
CA ALA A 157 -4.03 36.93 19.24
C ALA A 157 -3.21 37.20 20.51
N GLN A 158 -3.05 36.19 21.38
CA GLN A 158 -2.21 36.28 22.58
C GLN A 158 -0.74 36.57 22.23
N LEU A 159 -0.21 35.91 21.20
CA LEU A 159 1.16 36.16 20.75
C LEU A 159 1.33 37.59 20.24
N GLN A 160 0.37 38.12 19.47
CA GLN A 160 0.40 39.52 19.02
C GLN A 160 0.40 40.49 20.21
N GLU A 161 -0.45 40.26 21.22
CA GLU A 161 -0.49 41.08 22.43
C GLU A 161 0.88 41.07 23.15
N MET A 162 1.48 39.89 23.33
CA MET A 162 2.79 39.77 23.97
C MET A 162 3.91 40.43 23.16
N THR A 163 3.86 40.39 21.83
CA THR A 163 4.86 41.09 21.00
C THR A 163 4.77 42.61 21.13
N VAL A 164 3.57 43.17 21.30
CA VAL A 164 3.38 44.61 21.53
C VAL A 164 3.92 44.99 22.91
N LYS A 165 3.63 44.19 23.95
CA LYS A 165 4.19 44.41 25.30
C LYS A 165 5.71 44.37 25.31
N ALA A 166 6.32 43.40 24.63
CA ALA A 166 7.78 43.29 24.51
C ALA A 166 8.38 44.53 23.84
N LYS A 167 7.81 45.01 22.73
CA LYS A 167 8.26 46.24 22.04
C LYS A 167 8.16 47.49 22.91
N ASN A 168 7.11 47.60 23.73
CA ASN A 168 6.96 48.72 24.66
C ASN A 168 8.06 48.70 25.72
N ILE A 169 8.35 47.54 26.31
CA ILE A 169 9.43 47.36 27.30
C ILE A 169 10.80 47.64 26.67
N GLU A 170 11.04 47.19 25.44
CA GLU A 170 12.28 47.50 24.70
C GLU A 170 12.45 49.01 24.48
N ALA A 171 11.38 49.72 24.14
CA ALA A 171 11.41 51.18 23.99
C ALA A 171 11.69 51.89 25.32
N GLU A 172 11.09 51.44 26.42
CA GLU A 172 11.36 51.95 27.77
C GLU A 172 12.82 51.73 28.18
N ASN A 173 13.35 50.52 27.97
CA ASN A 173 14.75 50.20 28.24
C ASN A 173 15.70 51.09 27.44
N LYS A 174 15.40 51.34 26.16
CA LYS A 174 16.19 52.25 25.33
C LYS A 174 16.19 53.67 25.90
N MET A 175 15.04 54.19 26.31
CA MET A 175 14.94 55.52 26.94
C MET A 175 15.73 55.59 28.26
N LEU A 176 15.72 54.52 29.06
CA LEU A 176 16.50 54.46 30.30
C LEU A 176 18.01 54.44 30.04
N ILE A 177 18.45 53.69 29.03
CA ILE A 177 19.85 53.65 28.60
C ILE A 177 20.30 55.03 28.10
N ASP A 178 19.50 55.70 27.29
CA ASP A 178 19.81 57.04 26.78
C ASP A 178 19.92 58.06 27.93
N ARG A 179 19.00 58.00 28.91
CA ARG A 179 19.05 58.85 30.11
C ARG A 179 20.30 58.57 30.95
N TRP A 180 20.64 57.30 31.14
CA TRP A 180 21.82 56.90 31.90
C TRP A 180 23.12 57.35 31.21
N MET A 181 23.22 57.20 29.88
CA MET A 181 24.36 57.68 29.11
C MET A 181 24.53 59.19 29.22
N LEU A 182 23.44 59.96 29.13
CA LEU A 182 23.49 61.41 29.28
C LEU A 182 24.02 61.82 30.66
N GLN A 183 23.56 61.15 31.72
CA GLN A 183 24.05 61.39 33.07
C GLN A 183 25.54 61.05 33.20
N LYS A 184 25.99 59.94 32.61
CA LYS A 184 27.41 59.56 32.59
C LYS A 184 28.29 60.53 31.80
N MET A 185 27.77 61.12 30.72
CA MET A 185 28.47 62.18 29.99
C MET A 185 28.65 63.43 30.86
N GLN A 186 27.61 63.88 31.57
CA GLN A 186 27.71 65.02 32.48
C GLN A 186 28.70 64.76 33.63
N GLU A 187 28.70 63.55 34.19
CA GLU A 187 29.68 63.14 35.20
C GLU A 187 31.12 63.18 34.65
N ALA A 188 31.31 62.74 33.40
CA ALA A 188 32.61 62.80 32.74
C ALA A 188 33.06 64.24 32.44
N GLU A 189 32.14 65.13 32.06
CA GLU A 189 32.43 66.57 31.88
C GLU A 189 32.85 67.21 33.21
N HIS A 190 32.11 66.98 34.29
CA HIS A 190 32.50 67.46 35.62
C HIS A 190 33.85 66.91 36.10
N LEU A 191 34.15 65.64 35.78
CA LEU A 191 35.45 65.06 36.08
C LEU A 191 36.57 65.73 35.27
N ASN A 192 36.31 66.06 34.01
CA ASN A 192 37.26 66.79 33.16
C ASN A 192 37.50 68.22 33.67
N GLU A 193 36.45 68.92 34.09
CA GLU A 193 36.54 70.24 34.72
C GLU A 193 37.37 70.18 36.02
N ALA A 194 37.09 69.21 36.88
CA ALA A 194 37.86 68.98 38.10
C ALA A 194 39.34 68.70 37.78
N ASN A 195 39.61 67.85 36.78
CA ASN A 195 40.97 67.55 36.33
C ASN A 195 41.68 68.78 35.75
N ALA A 196 40.98 69.65 35.01
CA ALA A 196 41.54 70.91 34.51
C ALA A 196 41.93 71.84 35.67
N LEU A 197 41.05 72.01 36.66
CA LEU A 197 41.35 72.76 37.88
C LEU A 197 42.54 72.16 38.65
N TYR A 198 42.62 70.83 38.74
CA TYR A 198 43.78 70.15 39.34
C TYR A 198 45.08 70.43 38.57
N GLN A 199 45.06 70.47 37.24
CA GLN A 199 46.23 70.85 36.45
C GLN A 199 46.61 72.31 36.67
N ASP A 200 45.63 73.23 36.73
CA ASP A 200 45.88 74.64 37.03
C ASP A 200 46.51 74.82 38.42
N PHE A 201 45.99 74.13 39.44
CA PHE A 201 46.61 74.12 40.78
C PHE A 201 48.01 73.53 40.74
N LYS A 202 48.23 72.45 39.98
CA LYS A 202 49.54 71.82 39.80
C LYS A 202 50.52 72.78 39.11
N ASP A 203 50.07 73.55 38.14
CA ASP A 203 50.90 74.50 37.42
C ASP A 203 51.15 75.78 38.25
N GLN A 204 50.21 76.21 39.08
CA GLN A 204 50.43 77.23 40.11
C GLN A 204 51.44 76.75 41.18
N LEU A 205 51.39 75.48 41.57
CA LEU A 205 52.37 74.85 42.47
C LEU A 205 53.75 74.70 41.82
N LYS A 206 53.82 74.40 40.51
CA LYS A 206 55.08 74.42 39.76
C LYS A 206 55.64 75.84 39.63
N ALA A 207 54.80 76.85 39.38
CA ALA A 207 55.21 78.25 39.27
C ALA A 207 55.70 78.82 40.62
N SER A 208 55.10 78.39 41.74
CA SER A 208 55.54 78.73 43.10
C SER A 208 56.68 77.85 43.63
N GLY A 209 57.06 76.79 42.89
CA GLY A 209 57.94 75.72 43.36
C GLY A 209 59.30 75.59 42.65
N ILE A 210 59.71 76.53 41.78
CA ILE A 210 61.03 76.48 41.11
C ILE A 210 62.21 76.88 42.03
N ALA A 211 62.00 77.04 43.35
CA ALA A 211 63.09 77.35 44.29
C ALA A 211 63.30 76.36 45.44
N GLN A 212 62.46 75.35 45.67
CA GLN A 212 62.72 74.41 46.76
C GLN A 212 62.13 73.02 46.52
N LEU A 213 63.05 72.05 46.45
CA LEU A 213 62.85 70.61 46.66
C LEU A 213 62.51 69.77 45.42
N ALA A 214 63.42 69.84 44.45
CA ALA A 214 63.94 68.59 43.90
C ALA A 214 64.57 67.75 45.03
N ARG A 215 64.09 66.51 45.16
CA ARG A 215 64.46 65.42 46.11
C ARG A 215 63.63 65.35 47.39
N GLN A 216 62.56 64.56 47.35
CA GLN A 216 62.40 63.42 48.27
C GLN A 216 61.31 62.44 47.79
N GLN A 217 61.74 61.17 47.68
CA GLN A 217 60.98 59.92 47.79
C GLN A 217 59.96 59.51 46.71
N VAL A 218 60.47 58.63 45.85
CA VAL A 218 59.87 57.32 45.50
C VAL A 218 59.24 56.67 46.73
N ASP A 219 57.97 56.26 46.68
CA ASP A 219 57.55 54.84 46.59
C ASP A 219 56.03 54.67 46.77
N GLY A 220 55.47 53.64 46.12
CA GLY A 220 54.28 52.88 46.54
C GLY A 220 52.89 53.54 46.48
N VAL A 221 51.95 52.87 45.81
CA VAL A 221 50.91 52.03 46.45
C VAL A 221 49.92 51.50 45.40
N VAL A 222 49.71 50.19 45.50
CA VAL A 222 48.76 49.32 44.77
C VAL A 222 47.35 49.43 45.39
N ARG A 223 46.35 48.99 44.60
CA ARG A 223 44.93 48.61 44.91
C ARG A 223 43.93 49.66 44.35
N GLN A 224 42.80 49.30 43.72
CA GLN A 224 41.86 48.21 44.01
C GLN A 224 41.16 47.67 42.76
N SER A 225 40.66 46.44 42.93
CA SER A 225 39.72 45.67 42.10
C SER A 225 38.34 46.34 41.97
N GLU A 226 37.69 46.15 40.81
CA GLU A 226 36.23 46.23 40.68
C GLU A 226 35.68 44.85 40.29
N GLU A 227 35.05 44.20 41.26
CA GLU A 227 34.09 43.11 41.04
C GLU A 227 32.73 43.74 40.75
N GLY A 228 32.09 43.32 39.67
CA GLY A 228 30.76 43.79 39.30
C GLY A 228 30.21 43.07 38.07
N ALA A 229 29.85 41.80 38.22
CA ALA A 229 28.96 41.14 37.27
C ALA A 229 27.97 40.24 38.01
N GLN A 230 26.70 40.61 37.89
CA GLN A 230 25.53 40.01 38.50
C GLN A 230 25.33 38.55 38.07
N TYR A 231 24.79 37.79 39.02
CA TYR A 231 24.30 36.42 38.90
C TYR A 231 23.32 36.23 37.73
N TYR A 232 23.66 35.33 36.80
CA TYR A 232 22.71 34.46 36.12
C TYR A 232 23.04 33.01 36.46
N GLY A 233 22.14 32.35 37.17
CA GLY A 233 22.24 30.95 37.53
C GLY A 233 21.86 30.05 36.36
N GLU A 234 22.83 29.70 35.53
CA GLU A 234 22.83 28.46 34.77
C GLU A 234 24.19 27.78 35.02
N SER A 235 24.17 26.47 35.28
CA SER A 235 25.33 25.65 35.67
C SER A 235 26.60 26.01 34.88
N THR A 236 27.46 26.84 35.46
CA THR A 236 28.75 27.32 34.94
C THR A 236 29.87 26.29 35.10
N VAL A 237 29.54 25.00 35.08
CA VAL A 237 30.57 23.96 35.03
C VAL A 237 30.79 23.63 33.55
N PRO A 238 31.95 23.98 32.95
CA PRO A 238 32.26 23.55 31.60
C PRO A 238 32.31 22.01 31.58
N ASN A 239 31.52 21.41 30.69
CA ASN A 239 31.58 19.96 30.53
C ASN A 239 32.91 19.57 29.87
N THR A 240 33.52 18.52 30.42
CA THR A 240 34.78 17.97 29.92
C THR A 240 34.51 16.80 28.99
N PHE A 241 35.13 16.79 27.81
CA PHE A 241 35.05 15.66 26.89
C PHE A 241 36.32 14.83 27.01
N LYS A 242 36.18 13.52 27.01
CA LYS A 242 37.31 12.61 27.14
C LYS A 242 37.44 11.77 25.88
N MET A 243 38.64 11.73 25.34
CA MET A 243 39.01 10.85 24.24
C MET A 243 39.82 9.69 24.80
N TRP A 244 39.47 8.48 24.39
CA TRP A 244 40.07 7.25 24.89
C TRP A 244 40.63 6.45 23.71
N ASP A 245 41.75 5.80 23.94
CA ASP A 245 42.30 4.84 23.01
C ASP A 245 41.58 3.49 23.19
N THR A 246 41.02 2.95 22.11
CA THR A 246 40.20 1.73 22.16
C THR A 246 41.00 0.46 22.44
N ASN A 247 42.31 0.44 22.14
CA ASN A 247 43.15 -0.74 22.32
C ASN A 247 43.70 -0.82 23.75
N THR A 248 44.01 0.33 24.34
CA THR A 248 44.63 0.42 25.67
C THR A 248 43.64 0.80 26.77
N GLY A 249 42.46 1.33 26.42
CA GLY A 249 41.51 1.92 27.37
C GLY A 249 42.03 3.19 28.06
N SER A 250 43.16 3.73 27.60
CA SER A 250 43.80 4.89 28.23
C SER A 250 43.18 6.21 27.77
N LEU A 251 43.09 7.17 28.69
CA LEU A 251 42.64 8.52 28.38
C LEU A 251 43.70 9.25 27.55
N THR A 252 43.42 9.46 26.27
CA THR A 252 44.31 10.18 25.35
C THR A 252 44.28 11.69 25.61
N ARG A 253 43.08 12.26 25.76
CA ARG A 253 42.93 13.72 25.87
C ARG A 253 41.62 14.12 26.55
N THR A 254 41.64 15.28 27.22
CA THR A 254 40.43 15.95 27.70
C THR A 254 40.25 17.29 26.96
N LEU A 255 39.10 17.49 26.32
CA LEU A 255 38.73 18.74 25.64
C LEU A 255 37.86 19.58 26.58
N TYR A 256 38.07 20.90 26.54
CA TYR A 256 37.40 21.88 27.39
C TYR A 256 36.73 22.97 26.55
N GLY A 257 35.82 23.72 27.18
CA GLY A 257 35.29 24.97 26.65
C GLY A 257 33.91 24.90 25.99
N CYS A 258 33.25 23.74 25.96
CA CYS A 258 31.82 23.69 25.66
C CYS A 258 31.02 24.05 26.92
N VAL A 259 30.11 24.99 26.77
CA VAL A 259 29.15 25.36 27.81
C VAL A 259 27.92 24.47 27.66
N GLY A 260 27.33 24.02 28.77
CA GLY A 260 26.11 23.21 28.76
C GLY A 260 26.33 21.70 28.59
N SER A 261 25.22 20.96 28.56
CA SER A 261 25.21 19.51 28.37
C SER A 261 25.32 19.16 26.89
N VAL A 262 26.05 18.10 26.60
CA VAL A 262 26.28 17.63 25.24
C VAL A 262 25.20 16.63 24.90
N LEU A 263 24.50 16.87 23.81
CA LEU A 263 23.39 16.03 23.38
C LEU A 263 23.78 15.10 22.24
N ASP A 264 24.72 15.50 21.38
CA ASP A 264 25.21 14.68 20.27
C ASP A 264 26.64 15.07 19.89
N LEU A 265 27.34 14.14 19.23
CA LEU A 265 28.74 14.26 18.81
C LEU A 265 28.93 13.73 17.40
N ALA A 266 29.70 14.47 16.60
CA ALA A 266 30.12 14.03 15.28
C ALA A 266 31.62 14.26 15.07
N ILE A 267 32.25 13.35 14.33
CA ILE A 267 33.66 13.45 13.92
C ILE A 267 33.68 13.67 12.41
N THR A 268 34.52 14.59 11.94
CA THR A 268 34.71 14.81 10.51
C THR A 268 35.35 13.59 9.85
N HIS A 269 35.04 13.32 8.58
CA HIS A 269 35.54 12.12 7.90
C HIS A 269 37.09 12.13 7.78
N ASP A 270 37.71 13.31 7.73
CA ASP A 270 39.18 13.44 7.78
C ASP A 270 39.79 13.22 9.18
N ASN A 271 38.97 12.93 10.19
CA ASN A 271 39.33 12.77 11.61
C ASN A 271 40.08 13.97 12.22
N ARG A 272 39.96 15.16 11.61
CA ARG A 272 40.66 16.36 12.09
C ARG A 272 39.85 17.16 13.09
N SER A 273 38.52 17.09 13.03
CA SER A 273 37.66 17.87 13.91
C SER A 273 36.59 17.03 14.60
N ILE A 274 36.28 17.39 15.84
CA ILE A 274 35.14 16.87 16.60
C ILE A 274 34.16 18.02 16.79
N ILE A 275 32.87 17.74 16.62
CA ILE A 275 31.79 18.71 16.76
C ILE A 275 30.83 18.20 17.83
N ALA A 276 30.52 19.03 18.82
CA ALA A 276 29.52 18.74 19.83
C ALA A 276 28.30 19.64 19.66
N ALA A 277 27.12 19.03 19.71
CA ALA A 277 25.84 19.72 19.86
C ALA A 277 25.57 19.95 21.34
N SER A 278 25.39 21.22 21.73
CA SER A 278 25.17 21.61 23.12
C SER A 278 23.74 22.05 23.41
N SER A 279 23.32 21.79 24.65
CA SER A 279 22.14 22.39 25.27
C SER A 279 22.25 23.90 25.50
N SER A 280 23.42 24.52 25.26
CA SER A 280 23.62 25.98 25.32
C SER A 280 23.43 26.66 23.96
N ASN A 281 22.66 26.03 23.06
CA ASN A 281 22.27 26.56 21.74
C ASN A 281 23.42 26.74 20.73
N ASN A 282 24.61 26.21 21.02
CA ASN A 282 25.80 26.36 20.19
C ASN A 282 26.37 25.01 19.80
N LEU A 283 27.14 24.98 18.71
CA LEU A 283 28.03 23.86 18.41
C LEU A 283 29.47 24.26 18.70
N CYS A 284 30.21 23.38 19.37
CA CYS A 284 31.65 23.56 19.59
C CYS A 284 32.42 22.63 18.65
N VAL A 285 33.39 23.17 17.93
CA VAL A 285 34.24 22.44 16.99
C VAL A 285 35.67 22.47 17.52
N TRP A 286 36.23 21.31 17.85
CA TRP A 286 37.63 21.17 18.27
C TRP A 286 38.47 20.60 17.15
N ASP A 287 39.72 21.04 17.06
CA ASP A 287 40.75 20.37 16.28
C ASP A 287 41.33 19.21 17.12
N VAL A 288 41.30 17.99 16.57
CA VAL A 288 41.70 16.76 17.26
C VAL A 288 43.17 16.79 17.66
N ASN A 289 44.03 17.29 16.78
CA ASN A 289 45.49 17.29 16.96
C ASN A 289 45.96 18.26 18.05
N SER A 290 45.33 19.43 18.14
CA SER A 290 45.66 20.47 19.12
C SER A 290 44.78 20.42 20.39
N GLY A 291 43.59 19.83 20.31
CA GLY A 291 42.61 19.83 21.39
C GLY A 291 41.96 21.21 21.65
N ARG A 292 42.20 22.19 20.78
CA ARG A 292 41.69 23.55 20.93
C ARG A 292 40.39 23.74 20.16
N ILE A 293 39.51 24.60 20.68
CA ILE A 293 38.30 25.02 19.96
C ILE A 293 38.74 25.82 18.72
N ARG A 294 38.32 25.35 17.55
CA ARG A 294 38.52 26.01 16.26
C ARG A 294 37.36 26.96 15.95
N HIS A 295 36.12 26.52 16.20
CA HIS A 295 34.92 27.32 15.98
C HIS A 295 33.90 27.09 17.10
N THR A 296 33.20 28.15 17.48
CA THR A 296 31.94 28.08 18.23
C THR A 296 30.85 28.59 17.29
N LEU A 297 30.04 27.67 16.76
CA LEU A 297 28.99 27.99 15.81
C LEU A 297 27.75 28.44 16.58
N THR A 298 27.48 29.74 16.54
CA THR A 298 26.35 30.39 17.19
C THR A 298 25.25 30.68 16.17
N GLY A 299 24.00 30.43 16.52
CA GLY A 299 22.87 30.82 15.66
C GLY A 299 21.57 30.04 15.89
N HIS A 300 21.63 28.90 16.58
CA HIS A 300 20.42 28.28 17.11
C HIS A 300 19.88 29.08 18.29
N MET A 301 18.56 29.02 18.49
CA MET A 301 17.86 29.75 19.56
C MET A 301 17.47 28.86 20.74
N ASP A 302 17.65 27.55 20.62
CA ASP A 302 17.36 26.55 21.65
C ASP A 302 18.35 25.38 21.53
N LYS A 303 18.24 24.39 22.42
CA LYS A 303 19.13 23.24 22.58
C LYS A 303 19.37 22.54 21.25
N VAL A 304 20.66 22.41 20.88
CA VAL A 304 21.07 21.65 19.70
C VAL A 304 21.10 20.18 20.08
N CYS A 305 20.22 19.38 19.49
CA CYS A 305 19.97 18.01 19.89
C CYS A 305 20.67 16.97 19.01
N SER A 306 21.01 17.31 17.77
CA SER A 306 21.73 16.41 16.89
C SER A 306 22.67 17.16 15.95
N VAL A 307 23.77 16.50 15.58
CA VAL A 307 24.77 16.98 14.64
C VAL A 307 25.32 15.83 13.80
N ASP A 308 25.60 16.10 12.53
CA ASP A 308 26.32 15.17 11.66
C ASP A 308 27.21 15.96 10.67
N VAL A 309 28.12 15.26 10.01
CA VAL A 309 29.05 15.81 9.02
C VAL A 309 28.87 15.10 7.68
N SER A 310 28.91 15.87 6.60
CA SER A 310 28.91 15.32 5.25
C SER A 310 30.08 14.36 5.04
N LYS A 311 29.79 13.17 4.53
CA LYS A 311 30.79 12.11 4.30
C LYS A 311 31.72 12.43 3.12
N ILE A 312 31.27 13.23 2.16
CA ILE A 312 32.06 13.60 0.97
C ILE A 312 33.00 14.75 1.26
N SER A 313 32.46 15.80 1.89
CA SER A 313 33.18 17.03 2.15
C SER A 313 33.13 17.25 3.65
N SER A 314 34.23 16.99 4.35
CA SER A 314 34.41 17.29 5.79
C SER A 314 34.27 18.79 6.14
N ARG A 315 33.73 19.59 5.21
CA ARG A 315 33.42 21.01 5.29
C ARG A 315 31.99 21.28 5.77
N HIS A 316 31.01 20.49 5.35
CA HIS A 316 29.60 20.77 5.65
C HIS A 316 29.13 19.99 6.87
N VAL A 317 28.47 20.71 7.78
CA VAL A 317 27.91 20.18 9.02
C VAL A 317 26.44 20.54 9.06
N ALA A 318 25.60 19.62 9.50
CA ALA A 318 24.19 19.87 9.74
C ALA A 318 23.92 19.71 11.23
N SER A 319 23.10 20.60 11.77
CA SER A 319 22.65 20.54 13.16
C SER A 319 21.15 20.74 13.22
N ALA A 320 20.49 20.06 14.16
CA ALA A 320 19.08 20.24 14.47
C ALA A 320 18.92 20.69 15.91
N ALA A 321 17.98 21.60 16.15
CA ALA A 321 17.69 22.12 17.48
C ALA A 321 16.19 22.16 17.76
N TYR A 322 15.87 22.33 19.05
CA TYR A 322 14.51 22.54 19.55
C TYR A 322 13.90 23.89 19.15
N ASP A 323 14.66 24.74 18.43
CA ASP A 323 14.16 25.95 17.79
C ASP A 323 13.39 25.69 16.49
N ARG A 324 13.19 24.41 16.14
CA ARG A 324 12.56 23.92 14.92
C ARG A 324 13.30 24.27 13.63
N THR A 325 14.62 24.34 13.72
CA THR A 325 15.48 24.56 12.56
C THR A 325 16.52 23.46 12.39
N ILE A 326 16.86 23.19 11.13
CA ILE A 326 18.10 22.53 10.74
C ILE A 326 19.00 23.59 10.13
N LYS A 327 20.22 23.72 10.63
CA LYS A 327 21.22 24.63 10.09
C LYS A 327 22.33 23.86 9.43
N VAL A 328 22.72 24.31 8.24
CA VAL A 328 23.89 23.82 7.52
C VAL A 328 25.00 24.84 7.67
N TRP A 329 26.16 24.38 8.12
CA TRP A 329 27.33 25.18 8.42
C TRP A 329 28.47 24.81 7.49
N ASP A 330 29.28 25.82 7.18
CA ASP A 330 30.54 25.65 6.46
C ASP A 330 31.70 25.79 7.46
N LEU A 331 32.34 24.68 7.81
CA LEU A 331 33.45 24.65 8.77
C LEU A 331 34.69 25.40 8.29
N GLN A 332 34.86 25.62 6.98
CA GLN A 332 35.98 26.40 6.49
C GLN A 332 35.76 27.88 6.77
N LYS A 333 34.51 28.33 6.65
CA LYS A 333 34.14 29.74 6.81
C LYS A 333 33.68 30.09 8.23
N GLY A 334 33.21 29.10 8.99
CA GLY A 334 32.76 29.25 10.38
C GLY A 334 31.35 29.84 10.54
N TYR A 335 30.53 29.85 9.50
CA TYR A 335 29.17 30.42 9.56
C TYR A 335 28.10 29.51 8.92
N CYS A 336 26.85 29.78 9.29
CA CYS A 336 25.66 29.11 8.75
C CYS A 336 25.43 29.53 7.30
N ILE A 337 25.35 28.56 6.37
CA ILE A 337 25.11 28.79 4.95
C ILE A 337 23.66 28.56 4.54
N ASN A 338 22.91 27.73 5.28
CA ASN A 338 21.49 27.47 5.02
C ASN A 338 20.74 27.21 6.32
N THR A 339 19.48 27.62 6.39
CA THR A 339 18.58 27.35 7.53
C THR A 339 17.25 26.82 6.98
N ILE A 340 16.92 25.59 7.37
CA ILE A 340 15.70 24.90 7.03
C ILE A 340 14.78 25.00 8.24
N ILE A 341 13.54 25.45 8.03
CA ILE A 341 12.54 25.63 9.08
C ILE A 341 11.44 24.61 8.89
N PHE A 342 10.96 24.03 9.99
CA PHE A 342 9.88 23.04 9.97
C PHE A 342 8.95 23.23 11.18
N HIS A 343 7.82 22.53 11.18
CA HIS A 343 6.80 22.71 12.22
C HIS A 343 7.00 21.81 13.46
N SER A 344 7.64 20.65 13.29
CA SER A 344 7.84 19.65 14.34
C SER A 344 9.31 19.54 14.72
N ASN A 345 9.67 19.58 16.00
CA ASN A 345 11.07 19.46 16.46
C ASN A 345 11.77 18.24 15.83
N CYS A 346 12.99 18.44 15.35
CA CYS A 346 13.85 17.38 14.83
C CYS A 346 14.75 16.91 15.98
N ASN A 347 14.77 15.61 16.28
CA ASN A 347 15.59 15.03 17.34
C ASN A 347 16.89 14.40 16.82
N ALA A 348 16.90 13.98 15.57
CA ALA A 348 18.00 13.22 14.99
C ALA A 348 18.15 13.58 13.51
N LEU A 349 19.40 13.64 13.04
CA LEU A 349 19.69 13.90 11.64
C LEU A 349 20.90 13.08 11.17
N CYS A 350 20.98 12.83 9.87
CA CYS A 350 22.19 12.34 9.24
C CYS A 350 22.33 12.85 7.80
N PHE A 351 23.56 12.95 7.30
CA PHE A 351 23.81 13.17 5.88
C PHE A 351 23.66 11.89 5.09
N SER A 352 23.14 11.99 3.87
CA SER A 352 23.28 10.97 2.84
C SER A 352 24.75 10.78 2.42
N THR A 353 25.07 9.62 1.84
CA THR A 353 26.41 9.35 1.29
C THR A 353 26.75 10.21 0.08
N ASP A 354 25.76 10.70 -0.66
CA ASP A 354 25.94 11.65 -1.77
C ASP A 354 26.27 13.08 -1.30
N GLY A 355 26.16 13.36 0.00
CA GLY A 355 26.44 14.66 0.60
C GLY A 355 25.54 15.81 0.13
N GLN A 356 24.45 15.52 -0.60
CA GLN A 356 23.48 16.50 -1.11
C GLN A 356 22.16 16.50 -0.32
N THR A 357 21.88 15.42 0.42
CA THR A 357 20.63 15.24 1.16
C THR A 357 20.86 15.17 2.68
N ILE A 358 19.95 15.76 3.44
CA ILE A 358 19.86 15.57 4.91
C ILE A 358 18.62 14.75 5.22
N CYS A 359 18.79 13.65 5.94
CA CYS A 359 17.70 12.91 6.55
C CYS A 359 17.46 13.45 7.96
N SER A 360 16.20 13.63 8.33
CA SER A 360 15.81 14.21 9.61
C SER A 360 14.62 13.48 10.23
N GLY A 361 14.73 13.25 11.54
CA GLY A 361 13.80 12.47 12.32
C GLY A 361 13.09 13.34 13.33
N HIS A 362 11.78 13.44 13.19
CA HIS A 362 11.01 14.44 13.91
C HIS A 362 10.18 13.84 15.06
N VAL A 363 9.75 14.73 15.97
CA VAL A 363 8.91 14.40 17.13
C VAL A 363 7.51 13.94 16.73
N ASP A 364 7.06 14.29 15.53
CA ASP A 364 5.78 13.85 14.96
C ASP A 364 5.83 12.43 14.38
N GLY A 365 6.99 11.77 14.40
CA GLY A 365 7.17 10.40 13.88
C GLY A 365 7.57 10.34 12.41
N ASN A 366 7.74 11.49 11.73
CA ASN A 366 8.03 11.52 10.30
C ASN A 366 9.53 11.62 10.02
N LEU A 367 9.97 10.82 9.05
CA LEU A 367 11.28 10.92 8.42
C LEU A 367 11.18 11.87 7.22
N ARG A 368 12.02 12.90 7.18
CA ARG A 368 12.03 13.90 6.10
C ARG A 368 13.40 14.01 5.47
N LEU A 369 13.44 14.08 4.14
CA LEU A 369 14.66 14.26 3.36
C LEU A 369 14.67 15.66 2.77
N TRP A 370 15.79 16.35 2.90
CA TRP A 370 15.95 17.74 2.51
C TRP A 370 17.13 17.91 1.56
N ASP A 371 16.94 18.72 0.53
CA ASP A 371 18.03 19.15 -0.33
C ASP A 371 18.86 20.23 0.38
N ILE A 372 20.16 20.00 0.52
CA ILE A 372 21.06 20.90 1.29
C ILE A 372 21.17 22.28 0.64
N GLN A 373 21.20 22.33 -0.69
CA GLN A 373 21.51 23.56 -1.43
C GLN A 373 20.31 24.50 -1.49
N THR A 374 19.13 23.95 -1.68
CA THR A 374 17.86 24.69 -1.81
C THR A 374 17.10 24.79 -0.49
N GLY A 375 17.37 23.90 0.47
CA GLY A 375 16.61 23.80 1.72
C GLY A 375 15.18 23.27 1.54
N LYS A 376 14.85 22.73 0.36
CA LYS A 376 13.51 22.22 0.07
C LYS A 376 13.32 20.79 0.57
N LEU A 377 12.10 20.47 1.00
CA LEU A 377 11.68 19.11 1.30
C LEU A 377 11.63 18.31 0.00
N LEU A 378 12.37 17.22 -0.06
CA LEU A 378 12.38 16.28 -1.18
C LEU A 378 11.29 15.22 -1.01
N SER A 379 11.20 14.65 0.18
CA SER A 379 10.25 13.58 0.49
C SER A 379 10.01 13.47 1.99
N GLU A 380 8.86 12.89 2.35
CA GLU A 380 8.42 12.68 3.73
C GLU A 380 7.70 11.34 3.83
N VAL A 381 8.03 10.58 4.87
CA VAL A 381 7.39 9.28 5.16
C VAL A 381 7.10 9.19 6.65
N ALA A 382 5.91 8.68 6.98
CA ALA A 382 5.53 8.33 8.35
C ALA A 382 6.31 7.08 8.78
N ALA A 383 7.41 7.30 9.50
CA ALA A 383 8.33 6.22 9.88
C ALA A 383 7.93 5.56 11.19
N HIS A 384 7.36 6.31 12.12
CA HIS A 384 6.98 5.84 13.45
C HIS A 384 5.65 6.44 13.90
N SER A 385 4.96 5.74 14.80
CA SER A 385 3.72 6.25 15.42
C SER A 385 3.96 7.29 16.51
N LEU A 386 5.21 7.38 16.99
CA LEU A 386 5.69 8.31 18.00
C LEU A 386 7.00 8.94 17.54
N ALA A 387 7.52 9.89 18.33
CA ALA A 387 8.76 10.62 18.04
C ALA A 387 9.92 9.71 17.63
N ILE A 388 10.61 10.10 16.55
CA ILE A 388 11.89 9.53 16.15
C ILE A 388 12.95 10.01 17.14
N THR A 389 13.81 9.09 17.56
CA THR A 389 14.85 9.29 18.58
C THR A 389 16.27 9.21 18.01
N SER A 390 16.46 8.45 16.93
CA SER A 390 17.76 8.27 16.28
C SER A 390 17.59 7.97 14.80
N ILE A 391 18.56 8.41 14.02
CA ILE A 391 18.73 8.08 12.61
C ILE A 391 20.19 7.67 12.39
N SER A 392 20.40 6.62 11.62
CA SER A 392 21.73 6.17 11.18
C SER A 392 21.67 5.73 9.72
N LEU A 393 22.69 6.08 8.95
CA LEU A 393 22.82 5.67 7.56
C LEU A 393 23.80 4.50 7.45
N SER A 394 23.45 3.50 6.65
CA SER A 394 24.34 2.41 6.21
C SER A 394 25.61 2.94 5.54
N ARG A 395 26.68 2.14 5.53
CA ARG A 395 27.96 2.58 4.96
C ARG A 395 27.87 2.77 3.45
N ASN A 396 27.11 1.92 2.77
CA ASN A 396 26.83 2.04 1.35
C ASN A 396 25.83 3.17 1.01
N GLY A 397 25.09 3.66 2.01
CA GLY A 397 24.08 4.71 1.88
C GLY A 397 22.76 4.27 1.25
N SER A 398 22.54 2.96 1.06
CA SER A 398 21.29 2.45 0.49
C SER A 398 20.18 2.34 1.54
N VAL A 399 20.53 2.15 2.82
CA VAL A 399 19.55 1.96 3.90
C VAL A 399 19.70 3.03 4.98
N VAL A 400 18.58 3.59 5.43
CA VAL A 400 18.47 4.40 6.66
C VAL A 400 17.78 3.59 7.75
N LEU A 401 18.40 3.57 8.92
CA LEU A 401 17.83 3.08 10.16
C LEU A 401 17.20 4.24 10.92
N THR A 402 15.92 4.12 11.24
CA THR A 402 15.20 5.01 12.15
C THR A 402 14.77 4.27 13.40
N SER A 403 14.80 4.96 14.53
CA SER A 403 14.42 4.41 15.84
C SER A 403 13.38 5.30 16.49
N GLY A 404 12.26 4.74 16.92
CA GLY A 404 11.13 5.49 17.47
C GLY A 404 10.83 5.18 18.94
N ARG A 405 10.16 6.12 19.62
CA ARG A 405 9.63 5.90 20.99
C ARG A 405 8.54 4.82 21.05
N ASP A 406 8.05 4.37 19.90
CA ASP A 406 7.15 3.23 19.77
C ASP A 406 7.86 1.87 19.90
N ASN A 407 9.15 1.88 20.25
CA ASN A 407 9.96 0.69 20.47
C ASN A 407 10.23 -0.13 19.20
N LEU A 408 10.19 0.54 18.05
CA LEU A 408 10.48 -0.03 16.75
C LEU A 408 11.76 0.59 16.18
N HIS A 409 12.48 -0.23 15.42
CA HIS A 409 13.60 0.18 14.60
C HIS A 409 13.27 -0.16 13.15
N ASN A 410 13.06 0.85 12.31
CA ASN A 410 12.66 0.65 10.93
C ASN A 410 13.84 0.90 9.99
N LEU A 411 14.01 0.03 9.01
CA LEU A 411 14.98 0.15 7.95
C LEU A 411 14.24 0.61 6.70
N PHE A 412 14.70 1.72 6.12
CA PHE A 412 14.14 2.31 4.91
C PHE A 412 15.16 2.26 3.78
N ASP A 413 14.73 1.90 2.57
CA ASP A 413 15.55 2.12 1.38
C ASP A 413 15.63 3.62 1.11
N MET A 414 16.83 4.15 0.92
CA MET A 414 17.06 5.58 0.73
C MET A 414 16.48 6.11 -0.58
N ARG A 415 16.33 5.25 -1.59
CA ARG A 415 15.84 5.66 -2.90
C ARG A 415 14.32 5.66 -2.98
N SER A 416 13.67 4.62 -2.48
CA SER A 416 12.20 4.50 -2.52
C SER A 416 11.51 5.02 -1.26
N LEU A 417 12.22 5.10 -0.13
CA LEU A 417 11.66 5.28 1.23
C LEU A 417 10.61 4.23 1.60
N GLU A 418 10.69 3.05 1.01
CA GLU A 418 9.93 1.88 1.43
C GLU A 418 10.60 1.20 2.63
N VAL A 419 9.79 0.61 3.50
CA VAL A 419 10.28 -0.15 4.66
C VAL A 419 10.89 -1.46 4.17
N CYS A 420 12.20 -1.62 4.34
CA CYS A 420 12.92 -2.87 4.09
C CYS A 420 12.73 -3.89 5.22
N GLY A 421 12.55 -3.42 6.45
CA GLY A 421 12.36 -4.29 7.60
C GLY A 421 12.07 -3.50 8.88
N THR A 422 11.42 -4.16 9.82
CA THR A 422 11.10 -3.62 11.15
C THR A 422 11.66 -4.56 12.20
N LEU A 423 12.52 -4.02 13.06
CA LEU A 423 13.15 -4.74 14.15
C LEU A 423 12.53 -4.30 15.48
N ARG A 424 12.38 -5.25 16.39
CA ARG A 424 11.80 -5.03 17.71
C ARG A 424 12.47 -5.96 18.74
N ALA A 425 12.67 -5.47 19.95
CA ALA A 425 13.01 -6.34 21.08
C ALA A 425 11.75 -6.77 21.85
N ASN A 426 11.74 -8.01 22.34
CA ASN A 426 10.70 -8.52 23.20
C ASN A 426 10.95 -8.08 24.66
N GLY A 427 10.05 -7.25 25.20
CA GLY A 427 10.11 -6.77 26.58
C GLY A 427 10.91 -5.46 26.75
N ASN A 428 10.31 -4.52 27.48
CA ASN A 428 10.81 -3.18 27.84
C ASN A 428 11.19 -2.22 26.70
N ARG A 429 11.21 -0.91 27.03
CA ARG A 429 11.42 0.19 26.07
C ARG A 429 12.89 0.24 25.68
N VAL A 430 13.19 -0.06 24.42
CA VAL A 430 14.54 0.02 23.84
C VAL A 430 14.88 1.48 23.56
N ALA A 431 13.94 2.26 23.01
CA ALA A 431 14.20 3.66 22.68
C ALA A 431 13.99 4.60 23.88
N SER A 432 15.08 5.17 24.39
CA SER A 432 15.02 6.40 25.18
C SER A 432 15.04 7.61 24.25
N ASN A 433 14.70 8.81 24.73
CA ASN A 433 14.64 10.02 23.89
C ASN A 433 15.93 10.33 23.11
N TRP A 434 17.05 9.72 23.50
CA TRP A 434 18.38 9.98 22.95
C TRP A 434 19.15 8.69 22.64
N SER A 435 18.51 7.52 22.58
CA SER A 435 19.20 6.26 22.27
C SER A 435 19.67 6.23 20.82
N ARG A 436 20.96 6.43 20.58
CA ARG A 436 21.55 6.30 19.23
C ARG A 436 21.71 4.82 18.87
N SER A 437 21.00 4.41 17.83
CA SER A 437 21.15 3.10 17.18
C SER A 437 22.13 3.22 16.01
N CYS A 438 22.84 2.15 15.69
CA CYS A 438 23.79 2.15 14.59
C CYS A 438 23.71 0.87 13.75
N ILE A 439 24.04 0.99 12.47
CA ILE A 439 24.25 -0.13 11.55
C ILE A 439 25.73 -0.53 11.58
N SER A 440 26.03 -1.82 11.46
CA SER A 440 27.39 -2.34 11.34
C SER A 440 28.05 -1.93 10.02
N ALA A 441 29.39 -1.91 9.97
CA ALA A 441 30.12 -1.45 8.79
C ALA A 441 29.92 -2.36 7.55
N ASP A 442 29.50 -3.60 7.75
CA ASP A 442 29.17 -4.57 6.70
C ASP A 442 27.68 -4.57 6.32
N ASP A 443 26.88 -3.64 6.88
CA ASP A 443 25.45 -3.47 6.66
C ASP A 443 24.60 -4.73 6.95
N ASN A 444 25.12 -5.67 7.76
CA ASN A 444 24.44 -6.93 8.10
C ASN A 444 23.73 -6.89 9.47
N TYR A 445 24.15 -6.00 10.37
CA TYR A 445 23.67 -5.96 11.75
C TYR A 445 23.24 -4.56 12.17
N VAL A 446 22.26 -4.52 13.08
CA VAL A 446 21.84 -3.30 13.78
C VAL A 446 22.13 -3.48 15.26
N ALA A 447 22.69 -2.46 15.90
CA ALA A 447 22.83 -2.40 17.35
C ALA A 447 22.00 -1.24 17.90
N ALA A 448 21.23 -1.53 18.95
CA ALA A 448 20.51 -0.53 19.71
C ALA A 448 20.54 -0.86 21.20
N GLY A 449 20.75 0.18 21.99
CA GLY A 449 20.71 0.12 23.45
C GLY A 449 19.28 0.20 23.98
N SER A 450 19.06 -0.37 25.16
CA SER A 450 17.77 -0.40 25.83
C SER A 450 17.81 0.28 27.21
N THR A 451 16.63 0.63 27.72
CA THR A 451 16.48 1.26 29.04
C THR A 451 16.87 0.35 30.20
N ASP A 452 16.88 -0.96 29.99
CA ASP A 452 17.29 -1.98 30.98
C ASP A 452 18.81 -2.18 31.07
N GLY A 453 19.60 -1.45 30.27
CA GLY A 453 21.06 -1.63 30.20
C GLY A 453 21.51 -2.69 29.18
N SER A 454 20.58 -3.34 28.48
CA SER A 454 20.92 -4.28 27.42
C SER A 454 21.28 -3.56 26.12
N VAL A 455 22.25 -4.08 25.37
CA VAL A 455 22.48 -3.74 23.96
C VAL A 455 22.06 -4.93 23.12
N HIS A 456 21.07 -4.75 22.27
CA HIS A 456 20.57 -5.78 21.38
C HIS A 456 21.22 -5.63 20.00
N ILE A 457 21.60 -6.77 19.43
CA ILE A 457 22.16 -6.87 18.09
C ILE A 457 21.23 -7.72 17.25
N TRP A 458 20.67 -7.14 16.19
CA TRP A 458 19.82 -7.81 15.22
C TRP A 458 20.57 -8.09 13.94
N SER A 459 20.22 -9.18 13.26
CA SER A 459 20.57 -9.37 11.85
C SER A 459 19.54 -8.68 10.97
N ILE A 460 20.00 -7.91 10.00
CA ILE A 460 19.14 -7.23 9.01
C ILE A 460 18.45 -8.26 8.10
N LEU A 461 19.12 -9.36 7.76
CA LEU A 461 18.60 -10.39 6.86
C LEU A 461 17.46 -11.21 7.47
N THR A 462 17.60 -11.60 8.75
CA THR A 462 16.60 -12.44 9.43
C THR A 462 15.61 -11.65 10.27
N ALA A 463 15.90 -10.38 10.55
CA ALA A 463 15.17 -9.53 11.49
C ALA A 463 15.12 -10.06 12.94
N GLU A 464 15.98 -11.03 13.27
CA GLU A 464 16.04 -11.64 14.60
C GLU A 464 17.21 -11.10 15.44
N ILE A 465 17.06 -11.15 16.76
CA ILE A 465 18.13 -10.82 17.70
C ILE A 465 19.17 -11.93 17.68
N VAL A 466 20.37 -11.60 17.24
CA VAL A 466 21.52 -12.52 17.20
C VAL A 466 22.23 -12.56 18.55
N SER A 467 22.34 -11.40 19.22
CA SER A 467 23.02 -11.29 20.51
C SER A 467 22.41 -10.20 21.38
N THR A 468 22.51 -10.37 22.70
CA THR A 468 22.13 -9.36 23.69
C THR A 468 23.25 -9.24 24.72
N LEU A 469 23.82 -8.04 24.82
CA LEU A 469 24.95 -7.70 25.69
C LEU A 469 24.41 -7.01 26.96
N LYS A 470 24.74 -7.50 28.16
CA LYS A 470 24.09 -7.07 29.42
C LYS A 470 25.07 -6.67 30.53
N GLU A 471 25.97 -5.74 30.24
CA GLU A 471 26.95 -5.26 31.23
C GLU A 471 26.63 -3.86 31.78
N HIS A 472 25.78 -3.08 31.11
CA HIS A 472 25.41 -1.76 31.63
C HIS A 472 24.42 -1.89 32.78
N THR A 473 24.64 -1.10 33.83
CA THR A 473 23.77 -1.04 35.01
C THR A 473 22.68 0.03 34.90
N ALA A 474 22.79 0.89 33.89
CA ALA A 474 21.85 1.97 33.59
C ALA A 474 21.44 1.94 32.10
N SER A 475 20.40 2.69 31.77
CA SER A 475 19.92 2.85 30.38
C SER A 475 21.06 3.20 29.43
N VAL A 476 21.16 2.44 28.34
CA VAL A 476 22.11 2.70 27.26
C VAL A 476 21.62 3.91 26.44
N LEU A 477 22.51 4.87 26.20
CA LEU A 477 22.22 6.12 25.50
C LEU A 477 22.78 6.13 24.08
N SER A 478 23.89 5.47 23.81
CA SER A 478 24.46 5.48 22.46
C SER A 478 25.16 4.18 22.15
N CYS A 479 24.99 3.72 20.91
CA CYS A 479 25.74 2.63 20.31
C CYS A 479 26.42 3.15 19.05
N SER A 480 27.68 2.80 18.85
CA SER A 480 28.43 3.17 17.65
C SER A 480 29.36 2.03 17.23
N TRP A 481 29.20 1.58 16.00
CA TRP A 481 30.05 0.57 15.41
C TRP A 481 31.31 1.19 14.82
N SER A 482 32.46 0.54 15.05
CA SER A 482 33.69 0.88 14.33
C SER A 482 33.48 0.78 12.82
N GLY A 483 34.01 1.76 12.08
CA GLY A 483 33.99 1.75 10.61
C GLY A 483 34.81 0.61 9.97
N LEU A 484 35.55 -0.16 10.76
CA LEU A 484 36.27 -1.38 10.38
C LEU A 484 35.52 -2.67 10.79
N GLY A 485 34.33 -2.56 11.36
CA GLY A 485 33.47 -3.69 11.76
C GLY A 485 33.57 -4.07 13.24
N LYS A 486 34.75 -4.06 13.86
CA LYS A 486 34.92 -4.23 15.31
C LYS A 486 35.91 -3.20 15.84
N PRO A 487 35.78 -2.70 17.08
CA PRO A 487 34.77 -3.01 18.09
C PRO A 487 33.43 -2.25 17.93
N LEU A 488 32.39 -2.70 18.63
CA LEU A 488 31.17 -1.93 18.92
C LEU A 488 31.40 -1.16 20.23
N ALA A 489 31.05 0.11 20.30
CA ALA A 489 31.08 0.87 21.55
C ALA A 489 29.65 1.20 22.01
N SER A 490 29.39 1.11 23.32
CA SER A 490 28.13 1.55 23.92
C SER A 490 28.38 2.39 25.16
N SER A 491 27.50 3.36 25.40
CA SER A 491 27.55 4.22 26.58
C SER A 491 26.22 4.24 27.32
N ASP A 492 26.28 4.33 28.64
CA ASP A 492 25.09 4.46 29.50
C ASP A 492 24.94 5.83 30.14
N LYS A 493 23.78 6.03 30.79
CA LYS A 493 23.45 7.25 31.53
C LYS A 493 24.36 7.50 32.74
N SER A 494 25.07 6.49 33.24
CA SER A 494 26.02 6.66 34.35
C SER A 494 27.39 7.19 33.89
N GLY A 495 27.60 7.30 32.57
CA GLY A 495 28.84 7.79 31.97
C GLY A 495 29.88 6.68 31.76
N ILE A 496 29.49 5.41 31.88
CA ILE A 496 30.35 4.27 31.58
C ILE A 496 30.26 3.95 30.09
N VAL A 497 31.42 3.68 29.49
CA VAL A 497 31.54 3.27 28.09
C VAL A 497 32.14 1.88 28.05
N TYR A 498 31.47 0.95 27.37
CA TYR A 498 32.01 -0.38 27.09
C TYR A 498 32.39 -0.49 25.61
N THR A 499 33.48 -1.22 25.36
CA THR A 499 33.89 -1.64 24.02
C THR A 499 33.75 -3.16 23.91
N TRP A 500 33.03 -3.59 22.88
CA TRP A 500 32.70 -4.99 22.62
C TRP A 500 33.46 -5.46 21.39
N THR A 501 34.26 -6.51 21.55
CA THR A 501 35.14 -7.08 20.50
C THR A 501 34.66 -8.42 20.01
#